data_AF-A0A953XZL6-F1
#
_entry.id   AF-A0A953XZL6-F1
#
_cell.length_a   1.000
_cell.length_b   1.000
_cell.length_c   1.000
_cell.angle_alpha   90.00
_cell.angle_beta   90.00
_cell.angle_gamma   90.00
#
_symmetry.space_group_name_H-M   'P 1'
#
loop_
_entity.id
_entity.type
_entity.pdbx_description
1 polymer ?
#
loop_
_entity_poly.entity_id
_entity_poly.type
_entity_poly.pdbx_seq_one_letter_code
_entity_poly.pdbx_strand_id
1 'polypeptide(L)'
;MNLLERIKLMFSGSTGDAEMVIKNANSTREMLEHLDELITQNEVELRKTRQELARLELSERASIENIKTGRVGDREKEFVLLQIKRTRTHMGNLKLKADILNKNIELHMNLVGKIQAMEAMDLRGIEQSVVERVMLDFEEGMDKFRESVQTGDGVVQNRDEVLSNKDKEDLRKLEKEIMGEETRQRQRTTDEDLREIEEEIMRREEKRDEAEAKSQAPKTNEEPEAQVE
;
A
#
# COMPACT_ATOMS: atom_id res chain seq x y z
N MET A 1 -14.04 -29.24 -21.76
CA MET A 1 -14.02 -27.85 -21.26
C MET A 1 -12.59 -27.51 -20.90
N ASN A 2 -12.01 -26.51 -21.57
CA ASN A 2 -10.62 -26.08 -21.38
C ASN A 2 -10.46 -25.38 -20.01
N LEU A 3 -9.27 -25.42 -19.41
CA LEU A 3 -8.96 -24.77 -18.12
C LEU A 3 -9.36 -23.29 -18.12
N LEU A 4 -9.10 -22.58 -19.21
CA LEU A 4 -9.49 -21.18 -19.38
C LEU A 4 -11.02 -20.96 -19.27
N GLU A 5 -11.82 -21.81 -19.93
CA GLU A 5 -13.28 -21.71 -19.89
C GLU A 5 -13.83 -21.99 -18.49
N ARG A 6 -13.19 -22.92 -17.77
CA ARG A 6 -13.52 -23.22 -16.36
C ARG A 6 -13.24 -22.02 -15.46
N ILE A 7 -12.08 -21.39 -15.60
CA ILE A 7 -11.73 -20.18 -14.84
C ILE A 7 -12.71 -19.04 -15.16
N LYS A 8 -13.05 -18.83 -16.42
CA LYS A 8 -14.04 -17.80 -16.82
C LYS A 8 -15.42 -18.03 -16.22
N LEU A 9 -15.87 -19.28 -16.10
CA LEU A 9 -17.15 -19.63 -15.48
C LEU A 9 -17.17 -19.32 -13.97
N MET A 10 -16.07 -19.55 -13.24
CA MET A 10 -15.98 -19.22 -11.80
C MET A 10 -16.16 -17.72 -11.53
N PHE A 11 -15.68 -16.88 -12.45
CA PHE A 11 -15.77 -15.42 -12.33
C PHE A 11 -17.03 -14.84 -12.99
N SER A 12 -17.96 -15.70 -13.46
CA SER A 12 -19.21 -15.22 -14.05
C SER A 12 -20.15 -14.69 -12.95
N GLY A 13 -20.15 -13.37 -12.74
CA GLY A 13 -20.99 -12.71 -11.73
C GLY A 13 -20.23 -12.13 -10.54
N SER A 14 -18.90 -12.02 -10.62
CA SER A 14 -18.17 -11.09 -9.76
C SER A 14 -18.32 -9.65 -10.26
N THR A 15 -17.70 -8.70 -9.57
CA THR A 15 -17.53 -7.32 -10.03
C THR A 15 -16.11 -6.88 -9.71
N GLY A 16 -15.41 -6.28 -10.67
CA GLY A 16 -14.08 -5.67 -10.45
C GLY A 16 -13.08 -5.88 -11.60
N ASP A 17 -11.91 -5.24 -11.49
CA ASP A 17 -10.90 -5.19 -12.56
C ASP A 17 -10.35 -6.59 -12.92
N ALA A 18 -10.14 -7.46 -11.92
CA ALA A 18 -9.71 -8.84 -12.15
C ALA A 18 -10.73 -9.67 -12.93
N GLU A 19 -12.03 -9.41 -12.77
CA GLU A 19 -13.06 -10.11 -13.55
C GLU A 19 -13.02 -9.70 -15.02
N MET A 20 -12.84 -8.40 -15.30
CA MET A 20 -12.67 -7.93 -16.66
C MET A 20 -11.46 -8.57 -17.33
N VAL A 21 -10.34 -8.66 -16.61
CA VAL A 21 -9.14 -9.35 -17.09
C VAL A 21 -9.43 -10.81 -17.41
N ILE A 22 -10.09 -11.53 -16.50
CA ILE A 22 -10.40 -12.95 -16.68
C ILE A 22 -11.38 -13.19 -17.83
N LYS A 23 -12.42 -12.36 -17.96
CA LYS A 23 -13.42 -12.48 -19.05
C LYS A 23 -12.81 -12.25 -20.42
N ASN A 24 -11.92 -11.26 -20.53
CA ASN A 24 -11.36 -10.82 -21.81
C ASN A 24 -10.13 -11.62 -22.26
N ALA A 25 -9.46 -12.35 -21.37
CA ALA A 25 -8.26 -13.12 -21.71
C ALA A 25 -8.53 -14.25 -22.72
N ASN A 26 -7.70 -14.38 -23.75
CA ASN A 26 -7.81 -15.45 -24.77
C ASN A 26 -6.95 -16.67 -24.43
N SER A 27 -6.05 -16.54 -23.46
CA SER A 27 -5.22 -17.62 -22.93
C SER A 27 -4.98 -17.46 -21.44
N THR A 28 -4.64 -18.56 -20.75
CA THR A 28 -4.26 -18.52 -19.33
C THR A 28 -3.00 -17.67 -19.12
N ARG A 29 -2.06 -17.69 -20.08
CA ARG A 29 -0.86 -16.84 -20.06
C ARG A 29 -1.20 -15.35 -20.09
N GLU A 30 -2.06 -14.93 -21.03
CA GLU A 30 -2.52 -13.54 -21.14
C GLU A 30 -3.26 -13.09 -19.88
N MET A 31 -4.05 -13.99 -19.26
CA MET A 31 -4.71 -13.74 -17.99
C MET A 31 -3.70 -13.48 -16.85
N LEU A 32 -2.68 -14.33 -16.74
CA LEU A 32 -1.62 -14.17 -15.73
C LEU A 32 -0.84 -12.86 -15.93
N GLU A 33 -0.45 -12.55 -17.17
CA GLU A 33 0.27 -11.32 -17.51
C GLU A 33 -0.54 -10.06 -17.10
N HIS A 34 -1.84 -10.02 -17.42
CA HIS A 34 -2.70 -8.90 -17.02
C HIS A 34 -2.98 -8.83 -15.49
N LEU A 35 -3.03 -9.97 -14.80
CA LEU A 35 -3.15 -9.97 -13.33
C LEU A 35 -1.87 -9.45 -12.67
N ASP A 36 -0.69 -9.78 -13.20
CA ASP A 36 0.60 -9.25 -12.76
C ASP A 36 0.70 -7.73 -13.01
N GLU A 37 0.14 -7.24 -14.11
CA GLU A 37 0.01 -5.79 -14.36
C GLU A 37 -0.86 -5.10 -13.31
N LEU A 38 -2.01 -5.67 -12.96
CA LEU A 38 -2.88 -5.12 -11.89
C LEU A 38 -2.17 -5.12 -10.53
N ILE A 39 -1.44 -6.18 -10.19
CA ILE A 39 -0.61 -6.25 -8.98
C ILE A 39 0.40 -5.10 -8.98
N THR A 40 1.16 -4.96 -10.08
CA THR A 40 2.19 -3.94 -10.22
C THR A 40 1.61 -2.53 -10.10
N GLN A 41 0.46 -2.27 -10.73
CA GLN A 41 -0.25 -0.98 -10.63
C GLN A 41 -0.65 -0.69 -9.19
N ASN A 42 -1.27 -1.65 -8.49
CA ASN A 42 -1.65 -1.50 -7.10
C ASN A 42 -0.45 -1.27 -6.17
N GLU A 43 0.69 -1.94 -6.41
CA GLU A 43 1.93 -1.74 -5.65
C GLU A 43 2.52 -0.35 -5.85
N VAL A 44 2.48 0.16 -7.08
CA VAL A 44 2.94 1.52 -7.40
C VAL A 44 2.02 2.55 -6.73
N GLU A 45 0.71 2.38 -6.81
CA GLU A 45 -0.25 3.24 -6.13
C GLU A 45 -0.10 3.20 -4.61
N LEU A 46 0.14 2.02 -4.04
CA LEU A 46 0.35 1.83 -2.61
C LEU A 46 1.60 2.58 -2.15
N ARG A 47 2.70 2.48 -2.90
CA ARG A 47 3.93 3.23 -2.63
C ARG A 47 3.69 4.74 -2.64
N LYS A 48 3.01 5.26 -3.67
CA LYS A 48 2.64 6.69 -3.74
C LYS A 48 1.77 7.12 -2.56
N THR A 49 0.76 6.31 -2.22
CA THR A 49 -0.15 6.56 -1.09
C THR A 49 0.61 6.61 0.24
N ARG A 50 1.55 5.68 0.47
CA ARG A 50 2.41 5.67 1.67
C ARG A 50 3.35 6.88 1.74
N GLN A 51 3.93 7.29 0.61
CA GLN A 51 4.77 8.49 0.55
C GLN A 51 3.97 9.76 0.87
N GLU A 52 2.76 9.89 0.33
CA GLU A 52 1.88 11.02 0.64
C GLU A 52 1.49 11.04 2.11
N LEU A 53 1.15 9.88 2.67
CA LEU A 53 0.82 9.72 4.09
C LEU A 53 1.99 10.15 4.98
N ALA A 54 3.21 9.70 4.71
CA ALA A 54 4.41 10.12 5.45
C ALA A 54 4.64 11.64 5.37
N ARG A 55 4.41 12.26 4.20
CA ARG A 55 4.51 13.71 4.02
C ARG A 55 3.50 14.47 4.87
N LEU A 56 2.26 13.97 4.93
CA LEU A 56 1.19 14.58 5.74
C LEU A 56 1.45 14.42 7.23
N GLU A 57 1.96 13.27 7.68
CA GLU A 57 2.33 13.05 9.08
C GLU A 57 3.44 14.02 9.52
N LEU A 58 4.45 14.23 8.67
CA LEU A 58 5.52 15.19 8.95
C LEU A 58 4.99 16.64 9.00
N SER A 59 4.12 17.00 8.04
CA SER A 59 3.45 18.31 8.03
C SER A 59 2.55 18.52 9.25
N GLU A 60 1.86 17.48 9.72
CA GLU A 60 1.01 17.53 10.91
C GLU A 60 1.86 17.75 12.15
N ARG A 61 2.93 16.96 12.33
CA ARG A 61 3.86 17.08 13.47
C ARG A 61 4.46 18.47 13.55
N ALA A 62 4.91 19.04 12.42
CA ALA A 62 5.43 20.40 12.36
C ALA A 62 4.37 21.44 12.75
N SER A 63 3.12 21.26 12.31
CA SER A 63 2.01 22.17 12.67
C SER A 63 1.68 22.10 14.16
N ILE A 64 1.69 20.89 14.73
CA ILE A 64 1.49 20.64 16.17
C ILE A 64 2.62 21.26 16.98
N GLU A 65 3.88 21.11 16.56
CA GLU A 65 5.04 21.69 17.24
C GLU A 65 5.00 23.22 17.23
N ASN A 66 4.61 23.83 16.11
CA ASN A 66 4.46 25.28 16.01
C ASN A 66 3.40 25.82 16.99
N ILE A 67 2.31 25.08 17.22
CA ILE A 67 1.30 25.41 18.23
C ILE A 67 1.90 25.26 19.65
N LYS A 68 2.54 24.12 19.94
CA LYS A 68 3.12 23.83 21.26
C LYS A 68 4.19 24.84 21.68
N THR A 69 5.02 25.28 20.73
CA THR A 69 6.11 26.24 20.97
C THR A 69 5.64 27.70 21.01
N GLY A 70 4.34 27.95 20.80
CA GLY A 70 3.78 29.31 20.81
C GLY A 70 4.24 30.17 19.62
N ARG A 71 4.77 29.55 18.56
CA ARG A 71 5.16 30.26 17.33
C ARG A 71 3.95 30.77 16.53
N VAL A 72 2.77 30.23 16.80
CA VAL A 72 1.50 30.62 16.18
C VAL A 72 0.75 31.57 17.11
N GLY A 73 0.40 32.76 16.63
CA GLY A 73 -0.40 33.72 17.42
C GLY A 73 -1.85 33.27 17.60
N ASP A 74 -2.54 33.77 18.64
CA ASP A 74 -3.90 33.34 19.00
C ASP A 74 -4.93 33.45 17.85
N ARG A 75 -4.78 34.44 16.97
CA ARG A 75 -5.65 34.61 15.78
C ARG A 75 -5.39 33.57 14.69
N GLU A 76 -4.16 33.10 14.57
CA GLU A 76 -3.74 32.11 13.56
C GLU A 76 -3.92 30.67 14.07
N LYS A 77 -3.98 30.50 15.40
CA LYS A 77 -4.13 29.20 16.07
C LYS A 77 -5.39 28.45 15.61
N GLU A 78 -6.52 29.13 15.50
CA GLU A 78 -7.78 28.53 15.00
C GLU A 78 -7.62 28.01 13.56
N PHE A 79 -6.91 28.75 12.71
CA PHE A 79 -6.64 28.35 11.33
C PHE A 79 -5.72 27.12 11.25
N VAL A 80 -4.64 27.11 12.04
CA VAL A 80 -3.70 25.98 12.09
C VAL A 80 -4.38 24.73 12.66
N LEU A 81 -5.24 24.86 13.68
CA LEU A 81 -6.03 23.73 14.21
C LEU A 81 -7.01 23.17 13.17
N LEU A 82 -7.67 24.04 12.38
CA LEU A 82 -8.54 23.60 11.28
C LEU A 82 -7.73 22.86 10.20
N GLN A 83 -6.53 23.34 9.88
CA GLN A 83 -5.63 22.68 8.94
C GLN A 83 -5.21 21.30 9.45
N ILE A 84 -4.83 21.17 10.73
CA ILE A 84 -4.50 19.87 11.36
C ILE A 84 -5.70 18.91 11.27
N LYS A 85 -6.92 19.38 11.59
CA LYS A 85 -8.15 18.57 11.46
C LYS A 85 -8.33 18.04 10.03
N ARG A 86 -8.16 18.90 9.01
CA ARG A 86 -8.24 18.50 7.59
C ARG A 86 -7.16 17.51 7.21
N THR A 87 -5.93 17.72 7.66
CA THR A 87 -4.79 16.81 7.43
C THR A 87 -5.06 15.44 8.04
N ARG A 88 -5.59 15.36 9.27
CA ARG A 88 -6.00 14.10 9.92
C ARG A 88 -7.06 13.34 9.12
N THR A 89 -8.09 14.03 8.64
CA THR A 89 -9.12 13.42 7.79
C THR A 89 -8.51 12.87 6.50
N HIS A 90 -7.64 13.64 5.83
CA HIS A 90 -6.98 13.21 4.60
C HIS A 90 -6.09 11.98 4.83
N MET A 91 -5.33 11.96 5.93
CA MET A 91 -4.54 10.79 6.32
C MET A 91 -5.43 9.56 6.59
N GLY A 92 -6.60 9.74 7.23
CA GLY A 92 -7.56 8.65 7.42
C GLY A 92 -8.02 8.04 6.10
N ASN A 93 -8.34 8.88 5.11
CA ASN A 93 -8.75 8.43 3.78
C ASN A 93 -7.61 7.71 3.04
N LEU A 94 -6.37 8.22 3.14
CA LEU A 94 -5.20 7.57 2.54
C LEU A 94 -4.87 6.23 3.20
N LYS A 95 -5.09 6.08 4.52
CA LYS A 95 -4.96 4.79 5.22
C LYS A 95 -5.96 3.77 4.70
N LEU A 96 -7.23 4.17 4.57
CA LEU A 96 -8.26 3.31 3.98
C LEU A 96 -7.90 2.90 2.53
N LYS A 97 -7.45 3.86 1.71
CA LYS A 97 -6.97 3.58 0.34
C LYS A 97 -5.82 2.57 0.35
N ALA A 98 -4.84 2.75 1.24
CA ALA A 98 -3.71 1.83 1.35
C ALA A 98 -4.14 0.41 1.77
N ASP A 99 -5.10 0.30 2.69
CA ASP A 99 -5.65 -0.99 3.12
C ASP A 99 -6.37 -1.72 1.97
N ILE A 100 -7.16 -0.99 1.18
CA ILE A 100 -7.83 -1.53 -0.02
C ILE A 100 -6.78 -2.01 -1.04
N LEU A 101 -5.75 -1.20 -1.31
CA LEU A 101 -4.69 -1.57 -2.24
C LEU A 101 -3.91 -2.83 -1.79
N ASN A 102 -3.58 -2.95 -0.50
CA ASN A 102 -2.94 -4.17 0.04
C ASN A 102 -3.83 -5.39 -0.16
N LYS A 103 -5.13 -5.28 0.17
CA LYS A 103 -6.09 -6.35 -0.03
C LYS A 103 -6.19 -6.77 -1.51
N ASN A 104 -6.20 -5.81 -2.43
CA ASN A 104 -6.22 -6.10 -3.87
C ASN A 104 -4.95 -6.81 -4.35
N ILE A 105 -3.78 -6.41 -3.85
CA ILE A 105 -2.50 -7.09 -4.15
C ILE A 105 -2.55 -8.55 -3.67
N GLU A 106 -2.94 -8.77 -2.41
CA GLU A 106 -3.04 -10.11 -1.83
C GLU A 106 -4.02 -11.00 -2.61
N LEU A 107 -5.17 -10.43 -3.01
CA LEU A 107 -6.14 -11.13 -3.84
C LEU A 107 -5.56 -11.59 -5.18
N HIS A 108 -4.98 -10.66 -5.93
CA HIS A 108 -4.48 -10.96 -7.25
C HIS A 108 -3.30 -11.93 -7.18
N MET A 109 -2.42 -11.80 -6.18
CA MET A 109 -1.34 -12.77 -5.92
C MET A 109 -1.87 -14.17 -5.61
N ASN A 110 -2.89 -14.28 -4.76
CA ASN A 110 -3.53 -15.56 -4.45
C ASN A 110 -4.19 -16.18 -5.69
N LEU A 111 -4.86 -15.37 -6.50
CA LEU A 111 -5.46 -15.80 -7.76
C LEU A 111 -4.41 -16.31 -8.75
N VAL A 112 -3.32 -15.57 -8.95
CA VAL A 112 -2.18 -15.98 -9.79
C VAL A 112 -1.63 -17.32 -9.31
N GLY A 113 -1.35 -17.47 -8.02
CA GLY A 113 -0.83 -18.72 -7.46
C GLY A 113 -1.77 -19.91 -7.66
N LYS A 114 -3.09 -19.69 -7.59
CA LYS A 114 -4.11 -20.73 -7.81
C LYS A 114 -4.22 -21.12 -9.28
N ILE A 115 -4.17 -20.15 -10.20
CA ILE A 115 -4.15 -20.41 -11.65
C ILE A 115 -2.91 -21.23 -12.02
N GLN A 116 -1.73 -20.83 -11.54
CA GLN A 116 -0.48 -21.56 -11.77
C GLN A 116 -0.51 -22.97 -11.18
N ALA A 117 -1.12 -23.15 -10.01
CA ALA A 117 -1.31 -24.48 -9.42
C ALA A 117 -2.22 -25.35 -10.29
N MET A 118 -3.31 -24.80 -10.83
CA MET A 118 -4.20 -25.52 -11.75
C MET A 118 -3.50 -25.90 -13.05
N GLU A 119 -2.71 -24.98 -13.64
CA GLU A 119 -1.89 -25.28 -14.82
C GLU A 119 -0.90 -26.41 -14.54
N ALA A 120 -0.23 -26.39 -13.38
CA ALA A 120 0.71 -27.43 -13.00
C ALA A 120 0.03 -28.79 -12.77
N MET A 121 -1.20 -28.80 -12.26
CA MET A 121 -1.98 -30.03 -12.09
C MET A 121 -2.46 -30.60 -13.43
N ASP A 122 -2.90 -29.74 -14.34
CA ASP A 122 -3.33 -30.12 -15.69
C ASP A 122 -2.14 -30.70 -16.50
N LEU A 123 -0.97 -30.05 -16.42
CA LEU A 123 0.27 -30.54 -17.04
C LEU A 123 0.75 -31.89 -16.49
N ARG A 124 0.42 -32.21 -15.22
CA ARG A 124 0.75 -33.50 -14.59
C ARG A 124 -0.29 -34.59 -14.82
N GLY A 125 -1.38 -34.28 -15.53
CA GLY A 125 -2.46 -35.23 -15.80
C GLY A 125 -3.17 -35.71 -14.52
N ILE A 126 -3.21 -34.88 -13.48
CA ILE A 126 -3.91 -35.20 -12.23
C ILE A 126 -5.42 -35.33 -12.52
N GLU A 127 -6.08 -36.29 -11.86
CA GLU A 127 -7.51 -36.54 -12.05
C GLU A 127 -8.35 -35.27 -11.88
N GLN A 128 -9.30 -35.08 -12.79
CA GLN A 128 -10.19 -33.91 -12.85
C GLN A 128 -10.97 -33.67 -11.54
N SER A 129 -11.25 -34.74 -10.78
CA SER A 129 -11.94 -34.68 -9.48
C SER A 129 -11.15 -33.92 -8.41
N VAL A 130 -9.81 -33.93 -8.48
CA VAL A 130 -8.93 -33.22 -7.54
C VAL A 130 -8.83 -31.74 -7.90
N VAL A 131 -8.79 -31.43 -9.20
CA VAL A 131 -8.83 -30.05 -9.71
C VAL A 131 -10.15 -29.39 -9.31
N GLU A 132 -11.28 -30.08 -9.47
CA GLU A 132 -12.61 -29.57 -9.08
C GLU A 132 -12.73 -29.29 -7.58
N ARG A 133 -12.08 -30.08 -6.72
CA ARG A 133 -12.04 -29.81 -5.27
C ARG A 133 -11.26 -28.54 -4.95
N VAL A 134 -10.09 -28.36 -5.58
CA VAL A 134 -9.29 -27.14 -5.41
C VAL A 134 -10.05 -25.91 -5.93
N MET A 135 -10.89 -26.09 -6.96
CA MET A 135 -11.77 -25.05 -7.48
C MET A 135 -12.88 -24.68 -6.50
N LEU A 136 -13.56 -25.66 -5.89
CA LEU A 136 -14.58 -25.39 -4.85
C LEU A 136 -13.99 -24.68 -3.62
N ASP A 137 -12.82 -25.12 -3.15
CA ASP A 137 -12.11 -24.47 -2.04
C ASP A 137 -11.75 -23.01 -2.38
N PHE A 138 -11.52 -22.73 -3.66
CA PHE A 138 -11.20 -21.39 -4.16
C PHE A 138 -12.44 -20.49 -4.22
N GLU A 139 -13.58 -21.00 -4.74
CA GLU A 139 -14.86 -20.27 -4.74
C GLU A 139 -15.29 -19.89 -3.32
N GLU A 140 -15.22 -20.83 -2.36
CA GLU A 140 -15.54 -20.55 -0.96
C GLU A 140 -14.60 -19.51 -0.32
N GLY A 141 -13.32 -19.53 -0.70
CA GLY A 141 -12.33 -18.54 -0.25
C GLY A 141 -12.61 -17.15 -0.80
N MET A 142 -13.02 -17.08 -2.07
CA MET A 142 -13.40 -15.83 -2.73
C MET A 142 -14.68 -15.23 -2.16
N ASP A 143 -15.69 -16.04 -1.86
CA ASP A 143 -16.95 -15.57 -1.28
C ASP A 143 -16.76 -15.01 0.14
N LYS A 144 -16.01 -15.72 1.00
CA LYS A 144 -15.63 -15.22 2.33
C LYS A 144 -14.87 -13.90 2.25
N PHE A 145 -14.01 -13.79 1.25
CA PHE A 145 -13.27 -12.56 1.02
C PHE A 145 -14.19 -11.41 0.56
N ARG A 146 -15.12 -11.67 -0.37
CA ARG A 146 -16.11 -10.68 -0.83
C ARG A 146 -16.95 -10.15 0.34
N GLU A 147 -17.40 -11.02 1.23
CA GLU A 147 -18.12 -10.62 2.44
C GLU A 147 -17.27 -9.70 3.33
N SER A 148 -15.97 -9.96 3.47
CA SER A 148 -15.05 -9.15 4.28
C SER A 148 -14.73 -7.77 3.67
N VAL A 149 -14.80 -7.63 2.35
CA VAL A 149 -14.62 -6.35 1.66
C VAL A 149 -15.89 -5.51 1.70
N GLN A 150 -17.06 -6.12 1.47
CA GLN A 150 -18.35 -5.42 1.53
C GLN A 150 -18.70 -4.92 2.94
N THR A 151 -18.24 -5.58 4.00
CA THR A 151 -18.39 -5.08 5.38
C THR A 151 -17.43 -3.93 5.71
N GLY A 152 -16.36 -3.72 4.93
CA GLY A 152 -15.42 -2.61 5.08
C GLY A 152 -15.88 -1.28 4.47
N ASP A 153 -16.75 -1.32 3.46
CA ASP A 153 -17.29 -0.13 2.76
C ASP A 153 -18.40 0.61 3.54
N GLY A 154 -18.81 0.09 4.71
CA GLY A 154 -19.94 0.62 5.48
C GLY A 154 -19.70 1.90 6.29
N VAL A 155 -18.48 2.48 6.28
CA VAL A 155 -18.16 3.65 7.12
C VAL A 155 -17.45 4.75 6.34
N VAL A 156 -18.11 5.29 5.33
CA VAL A 156 -17.80 6.63 4.82
C VAL A 156 -19.02 7.51 5.04
N GLN A 157 -19.17 8.02 6.27
CA GLN A 157 -20.00 9.19 6.49
C GLN A 157 -19.25 10.41 5.94
N ASN A 158 -19.53 10.75 4.68
CA ASN A 158 -19.29 12.10 4.18
C ASN A 158 -20.09 13.07 5.05
N ARG A 159 -19.40 13.81 5.92
CA ARG A 159 -19.93 15.05 6.50
C ARG A 159 -19.20 16.22 5.87
N ASP A 160 -19.73 16.66 4.73
CA ASP A 160 -19.66 18.07 4.36
C ASP A 160 -20.63 18.80 5.28
N GLU A 161 -20.14 19.50 6.30
CA GLU A 161 -20.95 20.52 6.97
C GLU A 161 -20.15 21.81 7.20
N VAL A 162 -20.85 22.90 6.87
CA VAL A 162 -20.54 24.28 7.19
C VAL A 162 -20.27 24.41 8.70
N LEU A 163 -19.18 25.12 9.05
CA LEU A 163 -18.67 25.37 10.39
C LEU A 163 -19.79 25.56 11.43
N SER A 164 -20.08 24.50 12.19
CA SER A 164 -21.09 24.48 13.25
C SER A 164 -20.44 24.76 14.61
N ASN A 165 -21.23 25.09 15.64
CA ASN A 165 -20.76 25.17 17.02
C ASN A 165 -20.08 23.87 17.50
N LYS A 166 -20.40 22.74 16.85
CA LYS A 166 -19.74 21.45 17.04
C LYS A 166 -18.27 21.46 16.61
N ASP A 167 -17.92 22.16 15.52
CA ASP A 167 -16.53 22.28 15.08
C ASP A 167 -15.68 23.06 16.08
N LYS A 168 -16.24 24.09 16.72
CA LYS A 168 -15.53 24.85 17.77
C LYS A 168 -15.25 23.99 19.01
N GLU A 169 -16.16 23.07 19.33
CA GLU A 169 -15.95 22.12 20.44
C GLU A 169 -14.90 21.07 20.08
N ASP A 170 -14.93 20.55 18.85
CA ASP A 170 -13.93 19.61 18.33
C ASP A 170 -12.53 20.25 18.26
N LEU A 171 -12.44 21.52 17.84
CA LEU A 171 -11.18 22.26 17.79
C LEU A 171 -10.61 22.52 19.20
N ARG A 172 -11.46 22.77 20.21
CA ARG A 172 -11.03 22.88 21.61
C ARG A 172 -10.55 21.53 22.18
N LYS A 173 -11.19 20.42 21.80
CA LYS A 173 -10.74 19.07 22.19
C LYS A 173 -9.38 18.76 21.56
N LEU A 174 -9.25 19.06 20.27
CA LEU A 174 -7.99 18.92 19.54
C LEU A 174 -6.89 19.80 20.13
N GLU A 175 -7.21 21.04 20.50
CA GLU A 175 -6.28 21.96 21.18
C GLU A 175 -5.82 21.40 22.54
N LYS A 176 -6.73 20.85 23.35
CA LYS A 176 -6.39 20.20 24.64
C LYS A 176 -5.54 18.95 24.47
N GLU A 177 -5.85 18.11 23.47
CA GLU A 177 -5.07 16.94 23.10
C GLU A 177 -3.64 17.36 22.70
N ILE A 178 -3.52 18.35 21.81
CA ILE A 178 -2.24 18.86 21.32
C ILE A 178 -1.42 19.50 22.44
N MET A 179 -2.05 20.27 23.34
CA MET A 179 -1.37 20.98 24.43
C MET A 179 -1.04 20.08 25.64
N GLY A 180 -1.33 18.78 25.56
CA GLY A 180 -0.81 17.80 26.52
C GLY A 180 -1.59 17.65 27.82
N GLU A 181 -2.91 17.89 27.83
CA GLU A 181 -3.77 17.24 28.84
C GLU A 181 -4.02 15.78 28.41
N GLU A 182 -2.95 14.99 28.34
CA GLU A 182 -3.06 13.56 28.00
C GLU A 182 -3.53 12.77 29.22
N THR A 183 -4.75 12.26 29.12
CA THR A 183 -5.04 10.86 29.49
C THR A 183 -3.97 9.98 28.85
N ARG A 184 -2.91 9.72 29.62
CA ARG A 184 -1.84 8.76 29.31
C ARG A 184 -2.44 7.43 28.89
N GLN A 185 -2.46 7.14 27.60
CA GLN A 185 -2.52 5.77 27.08
C GLN A 185 -2.34 5.77 25.56
N ARG A 186 -1.08 5.89 25.11
CA ARG A 186 -0.43 4.98 24.15
C ARG A 186 0.88 5.59 23.65
N GLN A 187 1.84 4.71 23.40
CA GLN A 187 3.10 4.92 22.67
C GLN A 187 4.23 5.61 23.45
N ARG A 188 4.97 4.76 24.18
CA ARG A 188 6.33 5.02 24.66
C ARG A 188 7.38 4.24 23.84
N THR A 189 7.12 3.92 22.58
CA THR A 189 7.98 2.98 21.81
C THR A 189 8.22 3.40 20.36
N THR A 190 8.33 4.69 20.04
CA THR A 190 8.48 5.10 18.62
C THR A 190 9.64 6.05 18.33
N ASP A 191 10.33 6.60 19.32
CA ASP A 191 11.45 7.52 19.06
C ASP A 191 12.80 6.81 18.86
N GLU A 192 12.94 5.60 19.37
CA GLU A 192 14.16 4.78 19.20
C GLU A 192 14.10 3.98 17.89
N ASP A 193 12.95 3.35 17.61
CA ASP A 193 12.73 2.59 16.37
C ASP A 193 12.78 3.47 15.11
N LEU A 194 12.34 4.74 15.19
CA LEU A 194 12.41 5.66 14.05
C LEU A 194 13.85 6.13 13.77
N ARG A 195 14.69 6.27 14.80
CA ARG A 195 16.11 6.61 14.62
C ARG A 195 16.90 5.45 14.02
N GLU A 196 16.59 4.20 14.42
CA GLU A 196 17.19 3.02 13.80
C GLU A 196 16.82 2.91 12.31
N ILE A 197 15.56 3.20 11.94
CA ILE A 197 15.13 3.17 10.53
C ILE A 197 15.79 4.30 9.72
N GLU A 198 15.96 5.49 10.31
CA GLU A 198 16.60 6.63 9.65
C GLU A 198 18.12 6.42 9.44
N GLU A 199 18.81 5.82 10.42
CA GLU A 199 20.22 5.42 10.28
C GLU A 199 20.42 4.28 9.26
N GLU A 200 19.50 3.32 9.19
CA GLU A 200 19.54 2.21 8.22
C GLU A 200 19.36 2.70 6.77
N ILE A 201 18.51 3.72 6.55
CA ILE A 201 18.30 4.33 5.23
C ILE A 201 19.54 5.10 4.78
N MET A 202 20.12 5.95 5.65
CA MET A 202 21.34 6.71 5.35
C MET A 202 22.53 5.79 5.00
N ARG A 203 22.73 4.69 5.75
CA ARG A 203 23.80 3.71 5.46
C ARG A 203 23.60 2.97 4.14
N ARG A 204 22.36 2.80 3.67
CA ARG A 204 22.08 2.17 2.37
C ARG A 204 22.34 3.11 1.19
N GLU A 205 22.09 4.41 1.35
CA GLU A 205 22.40 5.41 0.33
C GLU A 205 23.92 5.59 0.19
N GLU A 206 24.67 5.70 1.29
CA GLU A 206 26.14 5.79 1.24
C GLU A 206 26.81 4.58 0.56
N LYS A 207 26.32 3.35 0.83
CA LYS A 207 26.83 2.14 0.17
C LYS A 207 26.51 2.08 -1.32
N ARG A 208 25.44 2.75 -1.76
CA ARG A 208 25.06 2.80 -3.17
C ARG A 208 25.94 3.79 -3.93
N ASP A 209 26.23 4.93 -3.32
CA ASP A 209 27.13 5.94 -3.89
C ASP A 209 28.58 5.45 -3.97
N GLU A 210 29.06 4.69 -2.98
CA GLU A 210 30.39 4.05 -3.02
C GLU A 210 30.50 2.95 -4.08
N ALA A 211 29.41 2.21 -4.34
CA ALA A 211 29.38 1.17 -5.37
C ALA A 211 29.36 1.77 -6.79
N GLU A 212 28.64 2.88 -6.98
CA GLU A 212 28.64 3.63 -8.24
C GLU A 212 30.01 4.29 -8.50
N ALA A 213 30.66 4.85 -7.47
CA ALA A 213 32.00 5.43 -7.59
C ALA A 213 33.10 4.41 -7.97
N LYS A 214 33.04 3.17 -7.44
CA LYS A 214 33.99 2.10 -7.81
C LYS A 214 33.77 1.55 -9.22
N SER A 215 32.59 1.74 -9.80
CA SER A 215 32.27 1.28 -11.16
C SER A 215 32.81 2.20 -12.27
N GLN A 216 33.22 3.44 -11.93
CA GLN A 216 33.69 4.44 -12.89
C GLN A 216 35.22 4.66 -12.90
N ALA A 217 36.01 3.83 -12.22
CA ALA A 217 37.47 3.89 -12.32
C ALA A 217 37.95 3.35 -13.69
N PRO A 218 38.69 4.13 -14.49
CA PRO A 218 39.13 3.70 -15.82
C PRO A 218 40.22 2.63 -15.70
N LYS A 219 40.05 1.51 -16.40
CA LYS A 219 41.10 0.51 -16.60
C LYS A 219 42.18 1.11 -17.50
N THR A 220 43.25 1.63 -16.92
CA THR A 220 44.48 1.96 -17.65
C THR A 220 45.26 0.69 -17.95
N ASN A 221 45.56 0.51 -19.23
CA ASN A 221 46.41 -0.50 -19.84
C ASN A 221 47.78 -0.61 -19.18
N GLU A 222 48.26 -1.85 -19.01
CA GLU A 222 49.69 -2.18 -19.15
C GLU A 222 49.81 -3.48 -19.94
N GLU A 223 50.15 -3.35 -21.22
CA GLU A 223 50.78 -4.41 -22.02
C GLU A 223 52.26 -4.51 -21.61
N PRO A 224 52.86 -5.70 -21.46
CA PRO A 224 54.30 -5.82 -21.36
C PRO A 224 54.92 -5.93 -22.75
N GLU A 225 55.69 -4.90 -23.14
CA GLU A 225 56.66 -4.99 -24.22
C GLU A 225 57.70 -6.07 -23.90
N ALA A 226 57.77 -7.08 -24.76
CA ALA A 226 58.83 -8.09 -24.76
C ALA A 226 59.83 -7.76 -25.87
N GLN A 227 60.98 -7.19 -25.48
CA GLN A 227 62.29 -7.35 -26.12
C GLN A 227 63.30 -7.35 -24.95
N VAL A 228 64.29 -8.24 -24.87
CA VAL A 228 65.47 -8.33 -25.74
C VAL A 228 66.09 -9.72 -25.59
N GLU A 229 66.45 -10.33 -26.72
CA GLU A 229 67.67 -11.14 -26.89
C GLU A 229 68.54 -10.46 -27.96
#